data_AF-A0A521SFM2-F1
#
_entry.id   AF-A0A521SFM2-F1
#
_cell.length_a   1.000
_cell.length_b   1.000
_cell.length_c   1.000
_cell.angle_alpha   90.00
_cell.angle_beta   90.00
_cell.angle_gamma   90.00
#
_symmetry.space_group_name_H-M   'P 1'
#
loop_
_entity.id
_entity.type
_entity.pdbx_description
1 polymer ?
#
loop_
_entity_poly.entity_id
_entity_poly.type
_entity_poly.pdbx_seq_one_letter_code
_entity_poly.pdbx_strand_id
1 'polypeptide(L)'
;MSRFPNFLFFMIVGVVLFVWATQAAALPSSRRLFEAKYGYKTTCSLCHEKGGGSASNDYGKAFLRAGANFQAFSKIEKKDSDGDGISNIDEIQAKANPGDPRSTPGKPGDWLAEAGKAPVPEKPLKGIFKEAEAFAAVEGSLNESQVAFVRENTKAALTEDDRVPTFYFAIVGGKRVGVAQFIRVEGSKQPMSVAVAIDAKGQITAIKVLKSEEDKRFGEEVFLKQFVGKSSKDLLKVGGDLAVVPGQEALSQTFADEVRKSLWIVQAVFAKR
;
A
#
# COMPACT_ATOMS: atom_id res chain seq x y z
N MET A 1 -7.39 71.88 -15.68
CA MET A 1 -8.66 71.36 -15.11
C MET A 1 -9.14 70.27 -16.06
N SER A 2 -9.37 69.00 -15.74
CA SER A 2 -9.38 68.24 -14.49
C SER A 2 -9.60 66.76 -14.87
N ARG A 3 -8.74 65.89 -14.30
CA ARG A 3 -8.99 64.50 -13.83
C ARG A 3 -9.32 63.38 -14.86
N PHE A 4 -8.33 62.48 -15.01
CA PHE A 4 -8.44 61.02 -15.26
C PHE A 4 -9.41 60.32 -14.25
N PRO A 5 -9.64 58.99 -14.33
CA PRO A 5 -10.10 58.12 -15.43
C PRO A 5 -11.26 57.19 -14.94
N ASN A 6 -11.80 56.29 -15.77
CA ASN A 6 -12.40 55.05 -15.25
C ASN A 6 -12.13 53.88 -16.22
N PHE A 7 -10.97 53.28 -16.02
CA PHE A 7 -10.65 51.91 -16.44
C PHE A 7 -11.58 50.96 -15.70
N LEU A 8 -12.55 50.35 -16.39
CA LEU A 8 -13.22 49.17 -15.87
C LEU A 8 -12.44 47.94 -16.31
N PHE A 9 -11.44 47.62 -15.49
CA PHE A 9 -10.59 46.45 -15.56
C PHE A 9 -11.42 45.23 -15.13
N PHE A 10 -11.99 44.48 -16.08
CA PHE A 10 -12.60 43.19 -15.77
C PHE A 10 -11.49 42.15 -15.54
N MET A 11 -11.07 42.06 -14.28
CA MET A 11 -10.16 41.05 -13.76
C MET A 11 -10.93 39.74 -13.59
N ILE A 12 -11.00 38.89 -14.62
CA ILE A 12 -11.44 37.50 -14.45
C ILE A 12 -10.25 36.72 -13.89
N VAL A 13 -10.10 36.76 -12.56
CA VAL A 13 -9.28 35.78 -11.84
C VAL A 13 -10.16 34.58 -11.50
N GLY A 14 -9.87 33.48 -12.19
CA GLY A 14 -9.46 32.23 -11.56
C GLY A 14 -10.45 31.55 -10.63
N VAL A 15 -11.00 30.44 -11.09
CA VAL A 15 -10.92 29.16 -10.37
C VAL A 15 -10.80 28.06 -11.42
N VAL A 16 -9.57 27.70 -11.82
CA VAL A 16 -9.34 26.37 -12.41
C VAL A 16 -9.20 25.42 -11.21
N LEU A 17 -10.30 24.75 -10.87
CA LEU A 17 -10.24 23.57 -10.02
C LEU A 17 -9.47 22.50 -10.81
N PHE A 18 -8.15 22.49 -10.65
CA PHE A 18 -7.39 21.27 -10.89
C PHE A 18 -7.88 20.28 -9.83
N VAL A 19 -8.91 19.52 -10.19
CA VAL A 19 -9.17 18.22 -9.57
C VAL A 19 -7.93 17.42 -9.94
N TRP A 20 -6.97 17.38 -9.02
CA TRP A 20 -5.94 16.37 -9.07
C TRP A 20 -6.71 15.07 -9.03
N ALA A 21 -6.84 14.42 -10.19
CA ALA A 21 -7.05 12.99 -10.22
C ALA A 21 -5.83 12.44 -9.51
N THR A 22 -5.92 12.31 -8.18
CA THR A 22 -5.12 11.37 -7.45
C THR A 22 -5.32 10.11 -8.25
N GLN A 23 -4.30 9.73 -9.02
CA GLN A 23 -4.30 8.41 -9.60
C GLN A 23 -4.41 7.52 -8.38
N ALA A 24 -5.62 7.05 -8.13
CA ALA A 24 -5.90 5.98 -7.23
C ALA A 24 -5.11 4.85 -7.85
N ALA A 25 -3.85 4.73 -7.43
CA ALA A 25 -3.20 3.45 -7.38
C ALA A 25 -4.23 2.60 -6.66
N ALA A 26 -4.97 1.79 -7.42
CA ALA A 26 -5.90 0.82 -6.86
C ALA A 26 -5.02 -0.05 -5.98
N LEU A 27 -5.01 0.26 -4.68
CA LEU A 27 -4.03 -0.34 -3.80
C LEU A 27 -4.37 -1.83 -3.75
N PRO A 28 -3.41 -2.73 -4.02
CA PRO A 28 -3.62 -4.17 -3.82
C PRO A 28 -4.07 -4.50 -2.38
N SER A 29 -3.97 -3.57 -1.43
CA SER A 29 -4.46 -3.72 -0.05
C SER A 29 -5.97 -3.82 0.05
N SER A 30 -6.78 -3.12 -0.75
CA SER A 30 -8.26 -3.16 -0.59
C SER A 30 -8.82 -4.58 -0.71
N ARG A 31 -8.31 -5.38 -1.67
CA ARG A 31 -8.63 -6.81 -1.81
C ARG A 31 -8.19 -7.64 -0.59
N ARG A 32 -7.06 -7.29 0.03
CA ARG A 32 -6.53 -7.99 1.21
C ARG A 32 -7.28 -7.56 2.49
N LEU A 33 -7.73 -6.31 2.57
CA LEU A 33 -8.65 -5.85 3.62
C LEU A 33 -10.00 -6.58 3.51
N PHE A 34 -10.49 -6.79 2.29
CA PHE A 34 -11.67 -7.61 2.04
C PHE A 34 -11.47 -9.04 2.56
N GLU A 35 -10.33 -9.68 2.25
CA GLU A 35 -9.99 -11.00 2.80
C GLU A 35 -9.94 -10.99 4.33
N ALA A 36 -9.31 -9.97 4.93
CA ALA A 36 -9.27 -9.82 6.38
C ALA A 36 -10.67 -9.64 7.02
N LYS A 37 -11.62 -9.07 6.27
CA LYS A 37 -13.00 -8.82 6.71
C LYS A 37 -13.89 -10.05 6.56
N TYR A 38 -13.82 -10.74 5.42
CA TYR A 38 -14.78 -11.76 5.00
C TYR A 38 -14.20 -13.17 4.88
N GLY A 39 -12.89 -13.34 5.09
CA GLY A 39 -12.24 -14.64 5.20
C GLY A 39 -11.96 -15.37 3.89
N TYR A 40 -12.11 -14.71 2.74
CA TYR A 40 -11.73 -15.29 1.45
C TYR A 40 -11.09 -14.28 0.51
N LYS A 41 -10.22 -14.81 -0.37
CA LYS A 41 -9.51 -14.04 -1.37
C LYS A 41 -10.43 -13.66 -2.51
N THR A 42 -10.28 -12.43 -2.98
CA THR A 42 -11.01 -11.89 -4.13
C THR A 42 -10.07 -11.51 -5.27
N THR A 43 -10.58 -10.98 -6.38
CA THR A 43 -9.80 -10.43 -7.50
C THR A 43 -9.96 -8.92 -7.58
N CYS A 44 -9.20 -8.24 -8.45
CA CYS A 44 -9.39 -6.81 -8.69
C CYS A 44 -10.79 -6.50 -9.24
N SER A 45 -11.46 -7.49 -9.83
CA SER A 45 -12.82 -7.36 -10.38
C SER A 45 -13.89 -7.09 -9.32
N LEU A 46 -13.57 -7.24 -8.03
CA LEU A 46 -14.44 -6.77 -6.95
C LEU A 46 -14.74 -5.27 -7.06
N CYS A 47 -13.71 -4.47 -7.34
CA CYS A 47 -13.80 -3.01 -7.33
C CYS A 47 -13.64 -2.37 -8.71
N HIS A 48 -13.30 -3.16 -9.74
CA HIS A 48 -12.94 -2.67 -11.08
C HIS A 48 -13.63 -3.46 -12.18
N GLU A 49 -14.06 -2.78 -13.25
CA GLU A 49 -14.80 -3.41 -14.35
C GLU A 49 -13.98 -4.46 -15.14
N LYS A 50 -12.67 -4.23 -15.29
CA LYS A 50 -11.77 -5.06 -16.12
C LYS A 50 -10.48 -5.44 -15.38
N GLY A 51 -10.54 -5.48 -14.05
CA GLY A 51 -9.37 -5.75 -13.20
C GLY A 51 -8.55 -4.49 -12.86
N GLY A 52 -7.42 -4.70 -12.18
CA GLY A 52 -6.65 -3.61 -11.57
C GLY A 52 -6.19 -2.57 -12.59
N GLY A 53 -6.40 -1.29 -12.27
CA GLY A 53 -6.06 -0.18 -13.16
C GLY A 53 -7.13 0.20 -14.18
N SER A 54 -8.23 -0.56 -14.29
CA SER A 54 -9.41 -0.12 -15.04
C SER A 54 -10.27 0.86 -14.23
N ALA A 55 -11.35 1.38 -14.83
CA ALA A 55 -12.36 2.13 -14.09
C ALA A 55 -12.95 1.30 -12.93
N SER A 56 -13.30 1.97 -11.84
CA SER A 56 -14.00 1.33 -10.73
C SER A 56 -15.44 0.99 -11.12
N ASN A 57 -15.91 -0.19 -10.73
CA ASN A 57 -17.34 -0.54 -10.79
C ASN A 57 -18.11 0.18 -9.67
N ASP A 58 -19.42 -0.02 -9.60
CA ASP A 58 -20.25 0.74 -8.66
C ASP A 58 -20.04 0.32 -7.19
N TYR A 59 -19.72 -0.95 -6.93
CA TYR A 59 -19.23 -1.40 -5.62
C TYR A 59 -17.93 -0.70 -5.21
N GLY A 60 -16.96 -0.63 -6.11
CA GLY A 60 -15.69 0.08 -5.89
C GLY A 60 -15.89 1.57 -5.62
N LYS A 61 -16.82 2.22 -6.34
CA LYS A 61 -17.21 3.62 -6.07
C LYS A 61 -17.90 3.76 -4.71
N ALA A 62 -18.77 2.83 -4.33
CA ALA A 62 -19.42 2.82 -3.02
C ALA A 62 -18.40 2.67 -1.89
N PHE A 63 -17.44 1.75 -2.02
CA PHE A 63 -16.33 1.55 -1.10
C PHE A 63 -15.47 2.82 -0.97
N LEU A 64 -15.12 3.45 -2.10
CA LEU A 64 -14.37 4.71 -2.13
C LEU A 64 -15.10 5.83 -1.38
N ARG A 65 -16.39 6.04 -1.67
CA ARG A 65 -17.23 7.04 -1.00
C ARG A 65 -17.40 6.77 0.50
N ALA A 66 -17.31 5.52 0.93
CA ALA A 66 -17.40 5.12 2.34
C ALA A 66 -16.07 5.30 3.11
N GLY A 67 -14.98 5.68 2.41
CA GLY A 67 -13.69 6.05 2.98
C GLY A 67 -12.53 5.12 2.61
N ALA A 68 -12.74 4.11 1.75
CA ALA A 68 -11.72 3.18 1.26
C ALA A 68 -10.83 2.54 2.36
N ASN A 69 -11.42 2.17 3.49
CA ASN A 69 -10.74 1.58 4.64
C ASN A 69 -11.48 0.34 5.13
N PHE A 70 -10.93 -0.39 6.10
CA PHE A 70 -11.54 -1.59 6.65
C PHE A 70 -13.01 -1.42 7.09
N GLN A 71 -13.37 -0.26 7.67
CA GLN A 71 -14.73 0.04 8.12
C GLN A 71 -15.68 0.37 6.96
N ALA A 72 -15.17 0.79 5.81
CA ALA A 72 -15.97 1.10 4.63
C ALA A 72 -16.78 -0.11 4.14
N PHE A 73 -16.24 -1.33 4.30
CA PHE A 73 -16.96 -2.57 3.97
C PHE A 73 -18.29 -2.66 4.72
N SER A 74 -18.29 -2.49 6.05
CA SER A 74 -19.54 -2.56 6.82
C SER A 74 -20.50 -1.40 6.56
N LYS A 75 -20.01 -0.24 6.12
CA LYS A 75 -20.88 0.87 5.73
C LYS A 75 -21.65 0.59 4.43
N ILE A 76 -21.17 -0.31 3.59
CA ILE A 76 -21.80 -0.63 2.30
C ILE A 76 -22.49 -2.00 2.29
N GLU A 77 -22.35 -2.84 3.32
CA GLU A 77 -22.96 -4.18 3.40
C GLU A 77 -24.44 -4.21 3.00
N LYS A 78 -25.25 -3.22 3.43
CA LYS A 78 -26.70 -3.16 3.15
C LYS A 78 -27.07 -2.50 1.82
N LYS A 79 -26.09 -2.03 1.05
CA LYS A 79 -26.35 -1.42 -0.26
C LYS A 79 -26.50 -2.52 -1.30
N ASP A 80 -27.30 -2.24 -2.30
CA ASP A 80 -27.28 -2.92 -3.60
C ASP A 80 -26.44 -2.01 -4.52
N SER A 81 -25.17 -2.37 -4.75
CA SER A 81 -24.25 -1.45 -5.44
C SER A 81 -24.39 -1.51 -6.95
N ASP A 82 -24.73 -2.67 -7.51
CA ASP A 82 -24.81 -2.90 -8.95
C ASP A 82 -26.25 -2.93 -9.49
N GLY A 83 -27.25 -2.83 -8.61
CA GLY A 83 -28.65 -2.60 -8.94
C GLY A 83 -29.40 -3.87 -9.32
N ASP A 84 -28.93 -5.04 -8.92
CA ASP A 84 -29.55 -6.33 -9.23
C ASP A 84 -30.70 -6.73 -8.27
N GLY A 85 -30.91 -5.92 -7.22
CA GLY A 85 -31.94 -6.12 -6.19
C GLY A 85 -31.46 -6.90 -4.96
N ILE A 86 -30.18 -7.26 -4.88
CA ILE A 86 -29.58 -8.03 -3.79
C ILE A 86 -28.59 -7.16 -3.03
N SER A 87 -28.48 -7.35 -1.72
CA SER A 87 -27.52 -6.58 -0.93
C SER A 87 -26.10 -7.11 -1.11
N ASN A 88 -25.11 -6.20 -1.08
CA ASN A 88 -23.69 -6.53 -1.17
C ASN A 88 -23.30 -7.66 -0.19
N ILE A 89 -23.82 -7.64 1.04
CA ILE A 89 -23.47 -8.66 2.04
C ILE A 89 -24.03 -10.03 1.69
N ASP A 90 -25.23 -10.11 1.13
CA ASP A 90 -25.84 -11.39 0.72
C ASP A 90 -25.05 -12.00 -0.45
N GLU A 91 -24.62 -11.16 -1.40
CA GLU A 91 -23.75 -11.58 -2.51
C GLU A 91 -22.37 -12.03 -2.02
N ILE A 92 -21.72 -11.24 -1.16
CA ILE A 92 -20.40 -11.56 -0.59
C ILE A 92 -20.45 -12.91 0.15
N GLN A 93 -21.49 -13.16 0.94
CA GLN A 93 -21.68 -14.44 1.64
C GLN A 93 -21.89 -15.61 0.66
N ALA A 94 -22.58 -15.37 -0.44
CA ALA A 94 -22.77 -16.33 -1.52
C ALA A 94 -21.57 -16.43 -2.49
N LYS A 95 -20.49 -15.66 -2.24
CA LYS A 95 -19.32 -15.52 -3.12
C LYS A 95 -19.66 -15.02 -4.53
N ALA A 96 -20.77 -14.31 -4.66
CA ALA A 96 -21.12 -13.46 -5.79
C ALA A 96 -20.31 -12.15 -5.77
N ASN A 97 -20.21 -11.49 -6.92
CA ASN A 97 -19.49 -10.23 -7.08
C ASN A 97 -20.46 -9.06 -6.93
N PRO A 98 -20.44 -8.31 -5.81
CA PRO A 98 -21.40 -7.25 -5.52
C PRO A 98 -21.28 -5.98 -6.39
N GLY A 99 -20.50 -6.06 -7.46
CA GLY A 99 -20.27 -5.01 -8.43
C GLY A 99 -20.48 -5.49 -9.87
N ASP A 100 -21.09 -6.66 -10.08
CA ASP A 100 -21.48 -7.18 -11.39
C ASP A 100 -22.89 -7.77 -11.31
N PRO A 101 -23.92 -7.13 -11.89
CA PRO A 101 -25.33 -7.52 -11.72
C PRO A 101 -25.68 -8.86 -12.39
N ARG A 102 -24.69 -9.52 -13.01
CA ARG A 102 -24.82 -10.88 -13.58
C ARG A 102 -24.31 -11.96 -12.62
N SER A 103 -23.65 -11.57 -11.52
CA SER A 103 -23.05 -12.44 -10.52
C SER A 103 -23.93 -12.48 -9.28
N THR A 104 -25.01 -13.24 -9.33
CA THR A 104 -25.99 -13.31 -8.23
C THR A 104 -25.69 -14.49 -7.29
N PRO A 105 -26.27 -14.58 -6.08
CA PRO A 105 -26.09 -15.72 -5.18
C PRO A 105 -26.37 -17.09 -5.80
N GLY A 106 -27.36 -17.17 -6.71
CA GLY A 106 -27.68 -18.38 -7.46
C GLY A 106 -26.80 -18.63 -8.69
N LYS A 107 -26.04 -17.61 -9.12
CA LYS A 107 -25.12 -17.67 -10.26
C LYS A 107 -23.88 -16.80 -10.04
N PRO A 108 -22.96 -17.18 -9.12
CA PRO A 108 -21.79 -16.35 -8.81
C PRO A 108 -20.83 -16.18 -9.98
N GLY A 109 -20.78 -17.12 -10.92
CA GLY A 109 -19.80 -17.11 -12.01
C GLY A 109 -18.38 -17.45 -11.53
N ASP A 110 -17.37 -17.13 -12.35
CA ASP A 110 -15.98 -17.56 -12.15
C ASP A 110 -15.00 -16.40 -11.83
N TRP A 111 -15.52 -15.31 -11.28
CA TRP A 111 -14.75 -14.09 -11.00
C TRP A 111 -13.66 -14.27 -9.91
N LEU A 112 -13.69 -15.41 -9.20
CA LEU A 112 -12.73 -15.81 -8.17
C LEU A 112 -11.65 -16.79 -8.66
N ALA A 113 -11.67 -17.23 -9.93
CA ALA A 113 -10.69 -18.20 -10.46
C ALA A 113 -9.23 -17.82 -10.19
N GLU A 114 -8.94 -16.51 -10.26
CA GLU A 114 -7.60 -15.95 -10.10
C GLU A 114 -7.34 -15.42 -8.69
N ALA A 115 -8.26 -15.65 -7.75
CA ALA A 115 -8.13 -15.16 -6.39
C ALA A 115 -6.89 -15.76 -5.69
N GLY A 116 -6.07 -14.89 -5.11
CA GLY A 116 -4.89 -15.29 -4.34
C GLY A 116 -3.62 -15.56 -5.12
N LYS A 117 -3.62 -15.34 -6.43
CA LYS A 117 -2.39 -15.26 -7.22
C LYS A 117 -1.75 -13.88 -7.01
N ALA A 118 -0.94 -13.75 -5.94
CA ALA A 118 -0.21 -12.52 -5.67
C ALA A 118 0.89 -12.30 -6.73
N PRO A 119 0.94 -11.14 -7.40
CA PRO A 119 1.95 -10.88 -8.41
C PRO A 119 3.33 -10.79 -7.76
N VAL A 120 4.33 -11.39 -8.40
CA VAL A 120 5.73 -11.35 -7.97
C VAL A 120 6.49 -10.35 -8.84
N PRO A 121 6.90 -9.17 -8.31
CA PRO A 121 7.60 -8.17 -9.08
C PRO A 121 9.09 -8.53 -9.20
N GLU A 122 9.42 -9.51 -10.06
CA GLU A 122 10.79 -10.05 -10.15
C GLU A 122 11.87 -9.01 -10.43
N LYS A 123 11.61 -8.04 -11.33
CA LYS A 123 12.61 -7.04 -11.73
C LYS A 123 13.15 -6.22 -10.53
N PRO A 124 12.30 -5.58 -9.71
CA PRO A 124 12.80 -4.90 -8.51
C PRO A 124 13.37 -5.87 -7.47
N LEU A 125 12.82 -7.08 -7.33
CA LEU A 125 13.32 -8.08 -6.38
C LEU A 125 14.74 -8.57 -6.72
N LYS A 126 15.06 -8.84 -7.99
CA LYS A 126 16.42 -9.15 -8.46
C LYS A 126 17.40 -8.00 -8.19
N GLY A 127 16.90 -6.77 -8.12
CA GLY A 127 17.70 -5.59 -7.78
C GLY A 127 18.15 -5.52 -6.31
N ILE A 128 17.47 -6.22 -5.40
CA ILE A 128 17.76 -6.23 -3.96
C ILE A 128 18.21 -7.61 -3.44
N PHE A 129 17.90 -8.68 -4.18
CA PHE A 129 18.36 -10.05 -3.92
C PHE A 129 19.07 -10.60 -5.16
N LYS A 130 20.36 -10.28 -5.30
CA LYS A 130 21.15 -10.64 -6.50
C LYS A 130 21.38 -12.15 -6.66
N GLU A 131 21.38 -12.88 -5.56
CA GLU A 131 21.66 -14.33 -5.52
C GLU A 131 20.39 -15.18 -5.60
N ALA A 132 19.20 -14.58 -5.58
CA ALA A 132 17.94 -15.32 -5.58
C ALA A 132 17.70 -16.04 -6.92
N GLU A 133 17.39 -17.34 -6.82
CA GLU A 133 17.01 -18.20 -7.95
C GLU A 133 15.52 -18.09 -8.26
N ALA A 134 14.70 -17.86 -7.23
CA ALA A 134 13.26 -17.71 -7.33
C ALA A 134 12.71 -16.76 -6.26
N PHE A 135 11.46 -16.35 -6.45
CA PHE A 135 10.73 -15.52 -5.50
C PHE A 135 9.34 -16.08 -5.24
N ALA A 136 8.84 -15.90 -4.02
CA ALA A 136 7.46 -16.21 -3.65
C ALA A 136 6.82 -15.04 -2.93
N ALA A 137 5.56 -14.73 -3.26
CA ALA A 137 4.78 -13.73 -2.56
C ALA A 137 3.85 -14.39 -1.53
N VAL A 138 3.81 -13.84 -0.33
CA VAL A 138 2.83 -14.18 0.71
C VAL A 138 2.14 -12.90 1.13
N GLU A 139 0.84 -12.82 0.90
CA GLU A 139 0.00 -11.76 1.45
C GLU A 139 -0.33 -12.13 2.90
N GLY A 140 -0.15 -11.18 3.82
CA GLY A 140 -0.48 -11.34 5.22
C GLY A 140 -1.57 -10.36 5.65
N SER A 141 -2.15 -10.64 6.82
CA SER A 141 -2.98 -9.71 7.57
C SER A 141 -2.51 -9.68 9.02
N LEU A 142 -2.44 -8.50 9.61
CA LEU A 142 -2.09 -8.33 11.02
C LEU A 142 -3.36 -8.42 11.85
N ASN A 143 -3.36 -9.30 12.85
CA ASN A 143 -4.40 -9.31 13.88
C ASN A 143 -4.16 -8.17 14.89
N GLU A 144 -5.14 -7.92 15.76
CA GLU A 144 -5.07 -6.81 16.73
C GLU A 144 -3.86 -6.88 17.68
N SER A 145 -3.44 -8.08 18.07
CA SER A 145 -2.24 -8.25 18.91
C SER A 145 -0.95 -7.87 18.17
N GLN A 146 -0.86 -8.19 16.88
CA GLN A 146 0.26 -7.82 16.03
C GLN A 146 0.26 -6.31 15.76
N VAL A 147 -0.90 -5.72 15.51
CA VAL A 147 -1.05 -4.26 15.36
C VAL A 147 -0.60 -3.54 16.63
N ALA A 148 -1.08 -3.97 17.80
CA ALA A 148 -0.70 -3.40 19.09
C ALA A 148 0.81 -3.50 19.32
N PHE A 149 1.39 -4.67 19.02
CA PHE A 149 2.83 -4.87 19.12
C PHE A 149 3.64 -3.91 18.24
N VAL A 150 3.26 -3.73 16.98
CA VAL A 150 3.98 -2.79 16.09
C VAL A 150 3.86 -1.36 16.64
N ARG A 151 2.66 -0.92 17.03
CA ARG A 151 2.41 0.42 17.60
C ARG A 151 3.24 0.69 18.85
N GLU A 152 3.34 -0.29 19.73
CA GLU A 152 4.09 -0.14 20.98
C GLU A 152 5.59 0.12 20.70
N ASN A 153 6.15 -0.55 19.69
CA ASN A 153 7.58 -0.47 19.37
C ASN A 153 7.94 0.71 18.45
N THR A 154 7.03 1.13 17.57
CA THR A 154 7.25 2.25 16.65
C THR A 154 6.73 3.58 17.16
N LYS A 155 5.76 3.57 18.08
CA LYS A 155 4.92 4.72 18.45
C LYS A 155 4.18 5.35 17.26
N ALA A 156 4.04 4.61 16.16
CA ALA A 156 3.39 5.06 14.93
C ALA A 156 2.04 4.35 14.72
N ALA A 157 1.10 5.05 14.11
CA ALA A 157 -0.12 4.43 13.60
C ALA A 157 0.19 3.53 12.39
N LEU A 158 -0.59 2.47 12.21
CA LEU A 158 -0.54 1.64 11.01
C LEU A 158 -1.61 2.11 10.05
N THR A 159 -1.21 2.33 8.80
CA THR A 159 -2.12 2.54 7.68
C THR A 159 -2.86 1.25 7.31
N GLU A 160 -3.84 1.36 6.42
CA GLU A 160 -4.51 0.17 5.89
C GLU A 160 -3.52 -0.75 5.14
N ASP A 161 -2.55 -0.20 4.43
CA ASP A 161 -1.51 -0.97 3.73
C ASP A 161 -0.60 -1.74 4.70
N ASP A 162 -0.26 -1.13 5.84
CA ASP A 162 0.56 -1.76 6.89
C ASP A 162 -0.15 -2.96 7.54
N ARG A 163 -1.49 -2.94 7.59
CA ARG A 163 -2.29 -4.02 8.19
C ARG A 163 -2.38 -5.24 7.29
N VAL A 164 -2.16 -5.08 5.99
CA VAL A 164 -2.22 -6.16 5.02
C VAL A 164 -0.97 -6.16 4.13
N PRO A 165 0.22 -6.48 4.66
CA PRO A 165 1.47 -6.45 3.90
C PRO A 165 1.56 -7.60 2.88
N THR A 166 2.39 -7.42 1.86
CA THR A 166 2.88 -8.53 1.04
C THR A 166 4.36 -8.74 1.33
N PHE A 167 4.71 -9.99 1.62
CA PHE A 167 6.06 -10.45 1.88
C PHE A 167 6.59 -11.18 0.64
N TYR A 168 7.69 -10.67 0.07
CA TYR A 168 8.36 -11.29 -1.06
C TYR A 168 9.59 -12.04 -0.58
N PHE A 169 9.52 -13.36 -0.57
CA PHE A 169 10.63 -14.21 -0.14
C PHE A 169 11.59 -14.47 -1.29
N ALA A 170 12.87 -14.24 -1.04
CA ALA A 170 13.96 -14.69 -1.90
C ALA A 170 14.30 -16.15 -1.61
N ILE A 171 14.46 -16.95 -2.67
CA ILE A 171 14.70 -18.39 -2.58
C ILE A 171 16.04 -18.72 -3.25
N VAL A 172 16.91 -19.43 -2.53
CA VAL A 172 18.20 -19.96 -3.01
C VAL A 172 18.32 -21.40 -2.55
N GLY A 173 18.61 -22.32 -3.47
CA GLY A 173 18.67 -23.76 -3.16
C GLY A 173 17.39 -24.28 -2.50
N GLY A 174 16.22 -23.76 -2.90
CA GLY A 174 14.92 -24.11 -2.33
C GLY A 174 14.64 -23.56 -0.92
N LYS A 175 15.54 -22.75 -0.33
CA LYS A 175 15.37 -22.18 1.01
C LYS A 175 15.08 -20.68 0.93
N ARG A 176 14.19 -20.20 1.80
CA ARG A 176 13.95 -18.77 1.99
C ARG A 176 15.17 -18.15 2.69
N VAL A 177 15.88 -17.26 2.00
CA VAL A 177 17.10 -16.61 2.52
C VAL A 177 16.88 -15.18 2.99
N GLY A 178 15.75 -14.58 2.61
CA GLY A 178 15.35 -13.25 3.03
C GLY A 178 13.92 -12.94 2.62
N VAL A 179 13.43 -11.81 3.10
CA VAL A 179 12.09 -11.28 2.82
C VAL A 179 12.20 -9.81 2.45
N ALA A 180 11.44 -9.37 1.45
CA ALA A 180 11.26 -7.96 1.15
C ALA A 180 9.82 -7.51 1.34
N GLN A 181 9.67 -6.25 1.75
CA GLN A 181 8.41 -5.52 1.72
C GLN A 181 8.56 -4.30 0.81
N PHE A 182 7.50 -3.99 0.05
CA PHE A 182 7.42 -2.74 -0.70
C PHE A 182 6.52 -1.79 0.08
N ILE A 183 7.15 -0.83 0.74
CA ILE A 183 6.49 0.13 1.63
C ILE A 183 6.23 1.45 0.91
N ARG A 184 5.26 2.18 1.44
CA ARG A 184 4.92 3.53 1.03
C ARG A 184 5.52 4.51 2.02
N VAL A 185 6.28 5.47 1.53
CA VAL A 185 6.81 6.57 2.36
C VAL A 185 6.12 7.85 1.92
N GLU A 186 5.38 8.49 2.81
CA GLU A 186 4.69 9.75 2.51
C GLU A 186 5.72 10.85 2.22
N GLY A 187 5.57 11.50 1.06
CA GLY A 187 6.44 12.56 0.55
C GLY A 187 5.70 13.89 0.42
N SER A 188 6.43 14.95 0.10
CA SER A 188 5.87 16.30 -0.05
C SER A 188 5.08 16.49 -1.34
N LYS A 189 5.45 15.77 -2.40
CA LYS A 189 4.83 15.82 -3.73
C LYS A 189 3.98 14.58 -3.97
N GLN A 190 4.59 13.41 -3.78
CA GLN A 190 3.89 12.13 -3.85
C GLN A 190 4.60 11.08 -2.99
N PRO A 191 3.89 10.02 -2.62
CA PRO A 191 4.52 8.98 -1.83
C PRO A 191 5.50 8.14 -2.63
N MET A 192 6.61 7.83 -1.99
CA MET A 192 7.66 7.00 -2.55
C MET A 192 7.28 5.53 -2.36
N SER A 193 7.60 4.71 -3.37
CA SER A 193 7.61 3.26 -3.22
C SER A 193 9.03 2.81 -2.92
N VAL A 194 9.22 2.15 -1.78
CA VAL A 194 10.54 1.75 -1.28
C VAL A 194 10.54 0.25 -1.02
N ALA A 195 11.50 -0.47 -1.59
CA ALA A 195 11.75 -1.86 -1.27
C ALA A 195 12.72 -1.95 -0.09
N VAL A 196 12.37 -2.73 0.93
CA VAL A 196 13.22 -3.05 2.09
C VAL A 196 13.45 -4.55 2.12
N ALA A 197 14.69 -5.00 1.90
CA ALA A 197 15.09 -6.39 1.98
C ALA A 197 15.72 -6.70 3.34
N ILE A 198 15.32 -7.82 3.93
CA ILE A 198 15.67 -8.25 5.28
C ILE A 198 16.13 -9.71 5.22
N ASP A 199 17.22 -10.04 5.90
CA ASP A 199 17.71 -11.41 6.01
C ASP A 199 16.95 -12.25 7.06
N ALA A 200 17.31 -13.53 7.18
CA ALA A 200 16.74 -14.43 8.19
C ALA A 200 17.03 -14.02 9.65
N LYS A 201 17.97 -13.10 9.90
CA LYS A 201 18.30 -12.57 11.24
C LYS A 201 17.53 -11.28 11.55
N GLY A 202 16.74 -10.77 10.62
CA GLY A 202 16.00 -9.52 10.79
C GLY A 202 16.84 -8.27 10.51
N GLN A 203 17.97 -8.40 9.80
CA GLN A 203 18.83 -7.29 9.42
C GLN A 203 18.55 -6.83 7.98
N ILE A 204 18.59 -5.54 7.74
CA ILE A 204 18.44 -4.95 6.41
C ILE A 204 19.65 -5.33 5.55
N THR A 205 19.40 -5.96 4.41
CA THR A 205 20.45 -6.28 3.43
C THR A 205 20.50 -5.29 2.27
N ALA A 206 19.35 -4.70 1.91
CA ALA A 206 19.26 -3.68 0.88
C ALA A 206 18.01 -2.82 1.04
N ILE A 207 18.12 -1.56 0.63
CA ILE A 207 16.98 -0.67 0.39
C ILE A 207 17.07 -0.14 -1.04
N LYS A 208 15.91 0.00 -1.70
CA LYS A 208 15.82 0.61 -3.02
C LYS A 208 14.58 1.45 -3.16
N VAL A 209 14.74 2.70 -3.60
CA VAL A 209 13.60 3.52 -4.05
C VAL A 209 13.17 3.05 -5.43
N LEU A 210 11.94 2.56 -5.55
CA LEU A 210 11.37 2.01 -6.79
C LEU A 210 10.68 3.09 -7.62
N LYS A 211 9.99 4.03 -6.96
CA LYS A 211 9.29 5.16 -7.57
C LYS A 211 9.32 6.35 -6.60
N SER A 212 9.65 7.53 -7.11
CA SER A 212 9.63 8.78 -6.36
C SER A 212 9.62 9.99 -7.31
N GLU A 213 8.98 11.09 -6.91
CA GLU A 213 9.20 12.44 -7.47
C GLU A 213 9.82 13.40 -6.43
N GLU A 214 10.17 12.87 -5.25
CA GLU A 214 10.91 13.60 -4.22
C GLU A 214 12.37 13.83 -4.66
N ASP A 215 13.16 14.40 -3.76
CA ASP A 215 14.58 14.63 -4.00
C ASP A 215 15.31 13.32 -4.40
N LYS A 216 16.09 13.38 -5.49
CA LYS A 216 16.79 12.21 -6.05
C LYS A 216 17.80 11.61 -5.06
N ARG A 217 18.29 12.41 -4.09
CA ARG A 217 19.23 11.97 -3.06
C ARG A 217 18.68 10.85 -2.18
N PHE A 218 17.35 10.71 -2.06
CA PHE A 218 16.74 9.56 -1.39
C PHE A 218 16.97 8.22 -2.11
N GLY A 219 17.23 8.26 -3.42
CA GLY A 219 17.55 7.09 -4.23
C GLY A 219 19.05 6.79 -4.36
N GLU A 220 19.91 7.65 -3.81
CA GLU A 220 21.36 7.51 -3.93
C GLU A 220 21.94 6.53 -2.92
N GLU A 221 23.01 5.83 -3.32
CA GLU A 221 23.65 4.83 -2.45
C GLU A 221 24.14 5.43 -1.13
N VAL A 222 24.57 6.69 -1.12
CA VAL A 222 25.07 7.38 0.08
C VAL A 222 24.01 7.48 1.17
N PHE A 223 22.74 7.64 0.79
CA PHE A 223 21.63 7.64 1.74
C PHE A 223 21.21 6.22 2.11
N LEU A 224 20.99 5.38 1.10
CA LEU A 224 20.41 4.04 1.27
C LEU A 224 21.33 3.04 1.99
N LYS A 225 22.65 3.12 1.78
CA LYS A 225 23.59 2.18 2.42
C LYS A 225 23.67 2.34 3.93
N GLN A 226 23.26 3.49 4.47
CA GLN A 226 23.27 3.74 5.92
C GLN A 226 22.34 2.79 6.68
N PHE A 227 21.34 2.22 6.03
CA PHE A 227 20.40 1.29 6.64
C PHE A 227 20.90 -0.16 6.70
N VAL A 228 21.87 -0.52 5.85
CA VAL A 228 22.34 -1.91 5.73
C VAL A 228 22.97 -2.37 7.05
N GLY A 229 22.61 -3.58 7.48
CA GLY A 229 23.04 -4.18 8.75
C GLY A 229 22.20 -3.78 9.97
N LYS A 230 21.37 -2.73 9.86
CA LYS A 230 20.46 -2.32 10.93
C LYS A 230 19.24 -3.25 11.02
N SER A 231 18.58 -3.26 12.17
CA SER A 231 17.48 -4.14 12.55
C SER A 231 16.35 -3.35 13.24
N SER A 232 15.26 -4.03 13.61
CA SER A 232 14.15 -3.41 14.38
C SER A 232 14.58 -2.80 15.71
N LYS A 233 15.71 -3.27 16.28
CA LYS A 233 16.27 -2.79 17.55
C LYS A 233 16.99 -1.45 17.43
N ASP A 234 17.38 -1.05 16.22
CA ASP A 234 17.99 0.25 15.96
C ASP A 234 16.91 1.34 15.92
N LEU A 235 17.21 2.52 16.47
CA LEU A 235 16.25 3.63 16.52
C LEU A 235 16.05 4.29 15.15
N LEU A 236 17.05 4.20 14.27
CA LEU A 236 17.07 4.82 12.94
C LEU A 236 16.84 6.34 13.01
N LYS A 237 17.40 7.00 14.03
CA LYS A 237 17.25 8.44 14.24
C LYS A 237 18.09 9.22 13.24
N VAL A 238 17.46 10.09 12.45
CA VAL A 238 18.16 11.02 11.55
C VAL A 238 18.86 12.11 12.36
N GLY A 239 20.08 12.46 11.95
CA GLY A 239 21.00 13.32 12.71
C GLY A 239 21.68 12.62 13.89
N GLY A 240 21.39 11.33 14.12
CA GLY A 240 22.07 10.48 15.11
C GLY A 240 22.63 9.23 14.45
N ASP A 241 21.77 8.25 14.22
CA ASP A 241 22.12 6.95 13.62
C ASP A 241 22.30 7.02 12.09
N LEU A 242 21.68 8.02 11.47
CA LEU A 242 21.60 8.23 10.02
C LEU A 242 21.90 9.70 9.72
N ALA A 243 22.71 9.94 8.70
CA ALA A 243 22.91 11.26 8.10
C ALA A 243 21.64 11.70 7.35
N VAL A 244 21.36 13.00 7.45
CA VAL A 244 20.20 13.64 6.83
C VAL A 244 20.46 13.95 5.36
N VAL A 245 19.42 13.93 4.52
CA VAL A 245 19.48 14.58 3.21
C VAL A 245 19.36 16.10 3.45
N PRO A 246 20.37 16.93 3.10
CA PRO A 246 20.37 18.35 3.47
C PRO A 246 19.11 19.09 2.98
N GLY A 247 18.43 19.77 3.91
CA GLY A 247 17.19 20.51 3.66
C GLY A 247 15.94 19.62 3.55
N GLN A 248 16.05 18.35 3.93
CA GLN A 248 14.98 17.34 3.87
C GLN A 248 14.90 16.57 5.20
N GLU A 249 15.06 17.26 6.33
CA GLU A 249 15.14 16.67 7.68
C GLU A 249 13.90 15.85 8.01
N ALA A 250 12.71 16.44 7.84
CA ALA A 250 11.44 15.78 8.14
C ALA A 250 11.22 14.55 7.25
N LEU A 251 11.44 14.68 5.94
CA LEU A 251 11.26 13.57 5.00
C LEU A 251 12.29 12.45 5.22
N SER A 252 13.52 12.80 5.60
CA SER A 252 14.54 11.82 5.99
C SER A 252 14.09 11.02 7.22
N GLN A 253 13.52 11.68 8.23
CA GLN A 253 13.01 10.98 9.40
C GLN A 253 11.79 10.12 9.06
N THR A 254 10.83 10.62 8.27
CA THR A 254 9.70 9.83 7.78
C THR A 254 10.16 8.58 7.03
N PHE A 255 11.17 8.69 6.15
CA PHE A 255 11.74 7.55 5.46
C PHE A 255 12.29 6.51 6.45
N ALA A 256 13.05 6.96 7.44
CA ALA A 256 13.64 6.08 8.44
C ALA A 256 12.58 5.40 9.32
N ASP A 257 11.54 6.14 9.71
CA ASP A 257 10.43 5.63 10.52
C ASP A 257 9.63 4.55 9.77
N GLU A 258 9.36 4.76 8.49
CA GLU A 258 8.65 3.80 7.63
C GLU A 258 9.48 2.53 7.40
N VAL A 259 10.80 2.66 7.20
CA VAL A 259 11.71 1.50 7.16
C VAL A 259 11.70 0.77 8.51
N ARG A 260 11.75 1.48 9.64
CA ARG A 260 11.71 0.86 10.97
C ARG A 260 10.39 0.12 11.20
N LYS A 261 9.27 0.71 10.82
CA LYS A 261 7.93 0.10 10.91
C LYS A 261 7.85 -1.19 10.11
N SER A 262 8.43 -1.21 8.90
CA SER A 262 8.57 -2.42 8.06
C SER A 262 9.24 -3.57 8.82
N LEU A 263 10.34 -3.31 9.53
CA LEU A 263 11.06 -4.33 10.33
C LEU A 263 10.18 -4.89 11.46
N TRP A 264 9.46 -4.02 12.16
CA TRP A 264 8.55 -4.44 13.23
C TRP A 264 7.35 -5.24 12.70
N ILE A 265 6.85 -4.92 11.50
CA ILE A 265 5.80 -5.70 10.84
C ILE A 265 6.29 -7.13 10.54
N VAL A 266 7.49 -7.29 9.96
CA VAL A 266 8.09 -8.62 9.74
C VAL A 266 8.25 -9.38 11.06
N GLN A 267 8.70 -8.71 12.11
CA GLN A 267 8.84 -9.32 13.43
C GLN A 267 7.49 -9.69 14.06
N ALA A 268 6.44 -8.91 13.84
CA ALA A 268 5.10 -9.21 14.33
C ALA A 268 4.50 -10.46 13.67
N VAL A 269 4.83 -10.69 12.40
CA VAL A 269 4.28 -11.81 11.62
C VAL A 269 5.10 -13.09 11.76
N PHE A 270 6.44 -13.01 11.75
CA PHE A 270 7.30 -14.20 11.62
C PHE A 270 8.11 -14.56 12.86
N ALA A 271 8.21 -13.69 13.87
CA ALA A 271 8.87 -14.10 15.11
C ALA A 271 8.00 -15.14 15.82
N LYS A 272 8.58 -16.32 16.13
CA LYS A 272 7.94 -17.29 17.03
C LYS A 272 7.73 -16.59 18.38
N ARG A 273 6.48 -16.56 18.83
CA ARG A 273 6.09 -16.11 20.17
C ARG A 273 5.32 -17.21 20.86
#